data_AF-A0A0Q8IFS5-F1
#
_entry.id   AF-A0A0Q8IFS5-F1
#
_cell.length_a   1.000
_cell.length_b   1.000
_cell.length_c   1.000
_cell.angle_alpha   90.00
_cell.angle_beta   90.00
_cell.angle_gamma   90.00
#
_symmetry.space_group_name_H-M   'P 1'
#
loop_
_entity.id
_entity.type
_entity.pdbx_description
1 polymer ?
#
loop_
_entity_poly.entity_id
_entity_poly.type
_entity_poly.pdbx_seq_one_letter_code
_entity_poly.pdbx_strand_id
1 'polypeptide(L)'
;MINLAFLPRVWPDMCAVYRDPGLATACLEVQERFGADVPLLLVLSLADRAGHGIARYDLEALVVDSQSWRETVIEPLRRARQGMKGRFNAPAETGLHDDIKRLELEAERLHVQRLAEAFPPSAANGESTALLYLAMRGLAAPAATEFLKTFTLAYETQVLPALALD
;
A
#
# COMPACT_ATOMS: atom_id res chain seq x y z
N MET A 1 -10.00 4.31 -20.47
CA MET A 1 -8.75 3.66 -20.88
C MET A 1 -7.66 3.68 -19.80
N ILE A 2 -7.72 4.57 -18.78
CA ILE A 2 -6.65 4.75 -17.79
C ILE A 2 -6.56 3.57 -16.77
N ASN A 3 -7.71 3.00 -16.37
CA ASN A 3 -7.76 1.95 -15.33
C ASN A 3 -7.13 0.59 -15.75
N LEU A 4 -7.07 0.28 -17.05
CA LEU A 4 -6.53 -1.00 -17.55
C LEU A 4 -5.00 -1.13 -17.37
N ALA A 5 -4.26 -0.01 -17.27
CA ALA A 5 -2.82 -0.02 -17.04
C ALA A 5 -2.46 0.00 -15.54
N PHE A 6 -3.33 0.56 -14.69
CA PHE A 6 -3.09 0.73 -13.26
C PHE A 6 -3.23 -0.59 -12.48
N LEU A 7 -4.34 -1.31 -12.65
CA LEU A 7 -4.63 -2.53 -11.88
C LEU A 7 -3.56 -3.63 -12.00
N PRO A 8 -3.02 -3.97 -13.20
CA PRO A 8 -2.01 -5.01 -13.31
C PRO A 8 -0.65 -4.59 -12.71
N ARG A 9 -0.40 -3.29 -12.61
CA ARG A 9 0.89 -2.70 -12.22
C ARG A 9 0.97 -2.28 -10.75
N VAL A 10 -0.16 -2.04 -10.10
CA VAL A 10 -0.19 -1.49 -8.73
C VAL A 10 0.59 -2.35 -7.73
N TRP A 11 0.44 -3.68 -7.76
CA TRP A 11 1.18 -4.57 -6.86
C TRP A 11 2.70 -4.60 -7.14
N PRO A 12 3.17 -4.92 -8.37
CA PRO A 12 4.60 -4.92 -8.63
C PRO A 12 5.25 -3.55 -8.44
N ASP A 13 4.57 -2.45 -8.78
CA ASP A 13 5.10 -1.11 -8.57
C ASP A 13 5.14 -0.73 -7.09
N MET A 14 4.11 -1.10 -6.30
CA MET A 14 4.12 -0.92 -4.84
C MET A 14 5.28 -1.69 -4.19
N CYS A 15 5.48 -2.94 -4.57
CA CYS A 15 6.63 -3.73 -4.12
C CYS A 15 7.96 -3.11 -4.55
N ALA A 16 8.04 -2.54 -5.76
CA ALA A 16 9.24 -1.90 -6.26
C ALA A 16 9.58 -0.64 -5.48
N VAL A 17 8.63 0.30 -5.31
CA VAL A 17 8.89 1.53 -4.54
C VAL A 17 9.24 1.23 -3.08
N TYR A 18 8.59 0.25 -2.46
CA TYR A 18 8.84 -0.09 -1.06
C TYR A 18 10.22 -0.73 -0.81
N ARG A 19 10.94 -1.16 -1.87
CA ARG A 19 12.36 -1.56 -1.75
C ARG A 19 13.29 -0.37 -1.53
N ASP A 20 12.85 0.85 -1.81
CA ASP A 20 13.62 2.05 -1.49
C ASP A 20 13.71 2.23 0.05
N PRO A 21 14.92 2.23 0.64
CA PRO A 21 15.07 2.33 2.08
C PRO A 21 14.55 3.65 2.67
N GLY A 22 14.65 4.75 1.91
CA GLY A 22 14.16 6.06 2.32
C GLY A 22 12.64 6.07 2.44
N LEU A 23 11.96 5.56 1.41
CA LEU A 23 10.50 5.43 1.43
C LEU A 23 10.02 4.44 2.49
N ALA A 24 10.69 3.30 2.64
CA ALA A 24 10.34 2.32 3.67
C ALA A 24 10.41 2.94 5.08
N THR A 25 11.48 3.70 5.36
CA THR A 25 11.65 4.43 6.63
C THR A 25 10.53 5.46 6.82
N ALA A 26 10.26 6.29 5.81
CA ALA A 26 9.21 7.30 5.87
C ALA A 26 7.81 6.69 6.08
N CYS A 27 7.52 5.54 5.45
CA CYS A 27 6.26 4.81 5.65
C CYS A 27 6.11 4.33 7.09
N LEU A 28 7.17 3.77 7.68
CA LEU A 28 7.16 3.32 9.08
C LEU A 28 6.98 4.50 10.04
N GLU A 29 7.65 5.63 9.81
CA GLU A 29 7.50 6.84 10.64
C GLU A 29 6.06 7.37 10.62
N VAL A 30 5.44 7.46 9.44
CA VAL A 30 4.06 7.95 9.32
C VAL A 30 3.07 6.92 9.89
N GLN A 31 3.33 5.63 9.73
CA GLN A 31 2.54 4.56 10.35
C GLN A 31 2.57 4.64 11.88
N GLU A 32 3.76 4.70 12.48
CA GLU A 32 3.93 4.69 13.92
C GLU A 32 3.35 5.94 14.58
N ARG A 33 3.58 7.12 13.98
CA ARG A 33 3.20 8.39 14.59
C ARG A 33 1.76 8.82 14.29
N PHE A 34 1.22 8.42 13.15
CA PHE A 34 -0.09 8.90 12.67
C PHE A 34 -1.08 7.77 12.33
N GLY A 35 -0.71 6.50 12.57
CA GLY A 35 -1.58 5.37 12.31
C GLY A 35 -1.89 5.17 10.82
N ALA A 36 -0.99 5.60 9.93
CA ALA A 36 -1.21 5.44 8.50
C ALA A 36 -1.17 3.96 8.10
N ASP A 37 -2.19 3.55 7.35
CA ASP A 37 -2.21 2.35 6.55
C ASP A 37 -1.24 2.49 5.36
N VAL A 38 -0.08 1.82 5.44
CA VAL A 38 0.99 1.90 4.43
C VAL A 38 0.54 1.37 3.07
N PRO A 39 -0.03 0.15 2.94
CA PRO A 39 -0.61 -0.31 1.67
C PRO A 39 -1.57 0.70 1.03
N LEU A 40 -2.50 1.26 1.81
CA LEU A 40 -3.40 2.30 1.31
C LEU A 40 -2.62 3.53 0.84
N LEU A 41 -1.74 4.09 1.66
CA LEU A 41 -0.94 5.27 1.33
C LEU A 41 -0.17 5.11 0.02
N LEU A 42 0.46 3.95 -0.19
CA LEU A 42 1.22 3.67 -1.40
C LEU A 42 0.30 3.52 -2.62
N VAL A 43 -0.85 2.86 -2.49
CA VAL A 43 -1.85 2.76 -3.56
C VAL A 43 -2.38 4.15 -3.95
N LEU A 44 -2.72 5.00 -2.97
CA LEU A 44 -3.14 6.37 -3.23
C LEU A 44 -2.06 7.17 -3.96
N SER A 45 -0.79 7.01 -3.56
CA SER A 45 0.33 7.71 -4.18
C SER A 45 0.60 7.24 -5.61
N LEU A 46 0.46 5.93 -5.87
CA LEU A 46 0.54 5.36 -7.22
C LEU A 46 -0.64 5.81 -8.09
N ALA A 47 -1.84 5.87 -7.52
CA ALA A 47 -3.04 6.34 -8.20
C ALA A 47 -2.89 7.81 -8.63
N ASP A 48 -2.46 8.69 -7.72
CA ASP A 48 -2.20 10.11 -8.02
C ASP A 48 -1.20 10.26 -9.18
N ARG A 49 -0.12 9.46 -9.19
CA ARG A 49 0.86 9.45 -10.30
C ARG A 49 0.28 8.96 -11.62
N ALA A 50 -0.63 7.99 -11.57
CA ALA A 50 -1.33 7.49 -12.75
C ALA A 50 -2.47 8.41 -13.22
N GLY A 51 -2.69 9.54 -12.55
CA GLY A 51 -3.78 10.47 -12.85
C GLY A 51 -5.16 9.97 -12.40
N HIS A 52 -5.18 9.02 -11.45
CA HIS A 52 -6.38 8.55 -10.80
C HIS A 52 -6.62 9.33 -9.50
N GLY A 53 -7.86 9.68 -9.25
CA GLY A 53 -8.28 10.33 -8.02
C GLY A 53 -9.68 9.86 -7.62
N ILE A 54 -10.03 10.09 -6.37
CA ILE A 54 -11.28 9.65 -5.76
C ILE A 54 -11.82 10.78 -4.86
N ALA A 55 -13.15 10.91 -4.78
CA ALA A 55 -13.75 11.96 -3.97
C ALA A 55 -13.47 11.71 -2.47
N ARG A 56 -13.46 12.78 -1.67
CA ARG A 56 -13.18 12.68 -0.23
C ARG A 56 -14.09 11.68 0.50
N TYR A 57 -15.38 11.68 0.20
CA TYR A 57 -16.33 10.74 0.81
C TYR A 57 -15.98 9.29 0.49
N ASP A 58 -15.62 9.01 -0.75
CA ASP A 58 -15.23 7.67 -1.18
C ASP A 58 -13.86 7.26 -0.60
N LEU A 59 -12.94 8.21 -0.39
CA LEU A 59 -11.69 7.98 0.34
C LEU A 59 -11.93 7.61 1.80
N GLU A 60 -12.84 8.31 2.49
CA GLU A 60 -13.24 7.98 3.86
C GLU A 60 -13.83 6.56 3.95
N ALA A 61 -14.68 6.18 3.00
CA ALA A 61 -15.21 4.82 2.89
C ALA A 61 -14.09 3.78 2.61
N LEU A 62 -13.16 4.10 1.70
CA LEU A 62 -12.03 3.25 1.36
C LEU A 62 -11.12 3.00 2.57
N VAL A 63 -10.89 4.02 3.41
CA VAL A 63 -10.14 3.89 4.66
C VAL A 63 -10.79 2.86 5.59
N VAL A 64 -12.11 2.90 5.74
CA VAL A 64 -12.86 1.97 6.59
C VAL A 64 -12.81 0.55 6.03
N ASP A 65 -13.04 0.37 4.73
CA ASP A 65 -12.94 -0.97 4.09
C ASP A 65 -11.52 -1.53 4.20
N SER A 66 -10.51 -0.68 4.01
CA SER A 66 -9.10 -1.04 4.14
C SER A 66 -8.79 -1.61 5.53
N GLN A 67 -9.21 -0.88 6.57
CA GLN A 67 -9.05 -1.29 7.95
C GLN A 67 -9.79 -2.61 8.24
N SER A 68 -11.06 -2.71 7.83
CA SER A 68 -11.88 -3.91 8.03
C SER A 68 -11.26 -5.16 7.41
N TRP A 69 -10.74 -5.08 6.18
CA TRP A 69 -10.06 -6.21 5.53
C TRP A 69 -8.81 -6.62 6.29
N ARG A 70 -7.99 -5.66 6.70
CA ARG A 70 -6.75 -5.93 7.43
C ARG A 70 -7.01 -6.63 8.75
N GLU A 71 -7.92 -6.12 9.57
CA GLU A 71 -8.26 -6.66 10.88
C GLU A 71 -8.89 -8.06 10.77
N THR A 72 -9.71 -8.28 9.73
CA THR A 72 -10.46 -9.53 9.56
C THR A 72 -9.64 -10.64 8.89
N VAL A 73 -8.76 -10.30 7.94
CA VAL A 73 -8.09 -11.28 7.07
C VAL A 73 -6.58 -11.32 7.29
N ILE A 74 -5.89 -10.17 7.20
CA ILE A 74 -4.42 -10.13 7.21
C ILE A 74 -3.87 -10.31 8.63
N GLU A 75 -4.40 -9.59 9.61
CA GLU A 75 -3.89 -9.61 10.98
C GLU A 75 -4.00 -10.98 11.66
N PRO A 76 -5.08 -11.77 11.49
CA PRO A 76 -5.12 -13.14 11.99
C PRO A 76 -4.03 -14.03 11.40
N LEU A 77 -3.79 -13.96 10.08
CA LEU A 77 -2.73 -14.73 9.41
C LEU A 77 -1.34 -14.32 9.92
N ARG A 78 -1.10 -13.01 10.02
CA ARG A 78 0.15 -12.46 10.55
C ARG A 78 0.40 -12.87 12.00
N ARG A 79 -0.64 -12.80 12.85
CA ARG A 79 -0.57 -13.24 14.26
C ARG A 79 -0.26 -14.72 14.36
N ALA A 80 -0.90 -15.57 13.54
CA ALA A 80 -0.61 -17.00 13.50
C ALA A 80 0.85 -17.27 13.10
N ARG A 81 1.33 -16.65 12.02
CA ARG A 81 2.72 -16.79 11.55
C ARG A 81 3.73 -16.32 12.60
N GLN A 82 3.55 -15.12 13.16
CA GLN A 82 4.45 -14.56 14.17
C GLN A 82 4.45 -15.40 15.45
N GLY A 83 3.30 -15.93 15.86
CA GLY A 83 3.15 -16.78 17.04
C GLY A 83 3.90 -18.11 16.95
N MET A 84 4.21 -18.59 15.73
CA MET A 84 4.96 -19.83 15.53
C MET A 84 6.48 -19.64 15.58
N LYS A 85 6.97 -18.44 15.24
CA LYS A 85 8.40 -18.17 15.07
C LYS A 85 9.20 -18.49 16.33
N GLY A 86 10.24 -19.33 16.18
CA GLY A 86 11.17 -19.69 17.25
C GLY A 86 10.62 -20.65 18.31
N ARG A 87 9.34 -21.05 18.21
CA ARG A 87 8.68 -21.94 19.17
C ARG A 87 8.40 -23.33 18.58
N PHE A 88 7.98 -23.38 17.32
CA PHE A 88 7.60 -24.59 16.60
C PHE A 88 8.51 -24.72 15.38
N ASN A 89 9.44 -25.68 15.43
CA ASN A 89 10.54 -25.80 14.45
C ASN A 89 10.65 -27.22 13.86
N ALA A 90 9.72 -28.14 14.18
CA ALA A 90 9.68 -29.43 13.52
C ALA A 90 9.37 -29.25 12.02
N PRO A 91 9.85 -30.13 11.12
CA PRO A 91 9.69 -29.94 9.67
C PRO A 91 8.25 -29.66 9.21
N ALA A 92 7.27 -30.36 9.78
CA ALA A 92 5.86 -30.14 9.47
C ALA A 92 5.34 -28.78 9.96
N GLU A 93 5.85 -28.27 11.08
CA GLU A 93 5.49 -26.96 11.65
C GLU A 93 6.07 -25.83 10.80
N THR A 94 7.31 -25.99 10.32
CA THR A 94 7.93 -25.06 9.35
C THR A 94 7.13 -25.02 8.04
N GLY A 95 6.69 -26.19 7.53
CA GLY A 95 5.82 -26.26 6.36
C GLY A 95 4.52 -25.48 6.55
N LEU A 96 3.84 -25.68 7.69
CA LEU A 96 2.62 -24.92 8.02
C LEU A 96 2.88 -23.41 8.16
N HIS A 97 4.01 -23.01 8.76
CA HIS A 97 4.41 -21.61 8.86
C HIS A 97 4.56 -20.97 7.47
N ASP A 98 5.16 -21.67 6.52
CA ASP A 98 5.36 -21.19 5.15
C ASP A 98 4.04 -21.13 4.37
N ASP A 99 3.12 -22.07 4.60
CA ASP A 99 1.76 -22.02 4.05
C ASP A 99 0.98 -20.80 4.56
N ILE A 100 1.06 -20.51 5.87
CA ILE A 100 0.43 -19.31 6.45
C ILE A 100 1.06 -18.04 5.86
N LYS A 101 2.39 -18.00 5.72
CA LYS A 101 3.09 -16.87 5.07
C LYS A 101 2.60 -16.65 3.64
N ARG A 102 2.43 -17.73 2.87
CA ARG A 102 1.90 -17.65 1.50
C ARG A 102 0.49 -17.06 1.48
N LEU A 103 -0.39 -17.52 2.38
CA LEU A 103 -1.76 -16.99 2.51
C LEU A 103 -1.79 -15.54 2.97
N GLU A 104 -0.90 -15.13 3.89
CA GLU A 104 -0.76 -13.72 4.29
C GLU A 104 -0.41 -12.82 3.10
N LEU A 105 0.59 -13.23 2.31
CA LEU A 105 1.00 -12.48 1.11
C LEU A 105 -0.11 -12.43 0.05
N GLU A 106 -0.86 -13.51 -0.11
CA GLU A 106 -2.02 -13.55 -1.02
C GLU A 106 -3.12 -12.58 -0.55
N ALA A 107 -3.40 -12.54 0.76
CA ALA A 107 -4.35 -11.60 1.36
C ALA A 107 -3.91 -10.13 1.24
N GLU A 108 -2.62 -9.84 1.37
CA GLU A 108 -2.04 -8.51 1.13
C GLU A 108 -2.15 -8.10 -0.34
N ARG A 109 -1.92 -9.03 -1.27
CA ARG A 109 -2.08 -8.76 -2.70
C ARG A 109 -3.54 -8.46 -3.07
N LEU A 110 -4.48 -9.26 -2.55
CA LEU A 110 -5.91 -9.01 -2.74
C LEU A 110 -6.35 -7.68 -2.13
N HIS A 111 -5.79 -7.32 -0.96
CA HIS A 111 -6.04 -6.02 -0.34
C HIS A 111 -5.67 -4.87 -1.28
N VAL A 112 -4.44 -4.88 -1.81
CA VAL A 112 -3.95 -3.86 -2.74
C VAL A 112 -4.79 -3.81 -4.02
N GLN A 113 -5.20 -4.97 -4.54
CA GLN A 113 -6.09 -5.03 -5.69
C GLN A 113 -7.45 -4.37 -5.39
N ARG A 114 -8.09 -4.69 -4.25
CA ARG A 114 -9.35 -4.08 -3.81
C ARG A 114 -9.23 -2.56 -3.69
N LEU A 115 -8.12 -2.09 -3.13
CA LEU A 115 -7.83 -0.66 -3.00
C LEU A 115 -7.72 0.02 -4.37
N ALA A 116 -7.06 -0.63 -5.32
CA ALA A 116 -6.90 -0.09 -6.67
C ALA A 116 -8.20 -0.12 -7.49
N GLU A 117 -9.05 -1.14 -7.29
CA GLU A 117 -10.37 -1.26 -7.94
C GLU A 117 -11.37 -0.19 -7.48
N ALA A 118 -11.15 0.43 -6.32
CA ALA A 118 -11.99 1.52 -5.81
C ALA A 118 -11.88 2.81 -6.63
N PHE A 119 -10.86 2.96 -7.48
CA PHE A 119 -10.69 4.16 -8.29
C PHE A 119 -11.59 4.15 -9.52
N PRO A 120 -12.31 5.25 -9.79
CA PRO A 120 -13.18 5.33 -10.96
C PRO A 120 -12.37 5.25 -12.27
N PRO A 121 -12.96 4.76 -13.38
CA PRO A 121 -12.29 4.70 -14.69
C PRO A 121 -11.93 6.06 -15.29
N SER A 122 -12.52 7.14 -14.75
CA SER A 122 -12.30 8.52 -15.17
C SER A 122 -11.32 9.19 -14.21
N ALA A 123 -10.36 9.93 -14.77
CA ALA A 123 -9.47 10.77 -13.99
C ALA A 123 -10.31 11.85 -13.29
N ALA A 124 -10.33 11.82 -11.96
CA ALA A 124 -10.77 12.99 -11.22
C ALA A 124 -9.70 14.08 -11.40
N ASN A 125 -10.05 15.17 -12.06
CA ASN A 125 -9.24 16.38 -12.01
C ASN A 125 -9.39 16.97 -10.61
N GLY A 126 -8.38 16.84 -9.76
CA GLY A 126 -8.50 17.25 -8.37
C GLY A 126 -7.22 17.08 -7.56
N GLU A 127 -7.28 17.59 -6.34
CA GLU A 127 -6.27 17.54 -5.29
C GLU A 127 -5.71 16.12 -5.07
N SER A 128 -4.43 16.01 -4.70
CA SER A 128 -3.76 14.72 -4.46
C SER A 128 -4.51 13.91 -3.38
N THR A 129 -4.91 12.69 -3.74
CA THR A 129 -5.62 11.77 -2.84
C THR A 129 -4.71 11.35 -1.69
N ALA A 130 -3.43 11.09 -1.97
CA ALA A 130 -2.44 10.75 -0.96
C ALA A 130 -2.23 11.91 0.03
N LEU A 131 -2.17 13.15 -0.46
CA LEU A 131 -2.05 14.34 0.39
C LEU A 131 -3.29 14.49 1.28
N LEU A 132 -4.49 14.33 0.73
CA LEU A 132 -5.74 14.38 1.48
C LEU A 132 -5.76 13.31 2.59
N TYR A 133 -5.35 12.09 2.28
CA TYR A 133 -5.27 11.00 3.25
C TYR A 133 -4.26 11.28 4.37
N LEU A 134 -3.08 11.81 4.05
CA LEU A 134 -2.09 12.21 5.05
C LEU A 134 -2.62 13.32 5.97
N ALA A 135 -3.35 14.29 5.41
CA ALA A 135 -4.02 15.32 6.19
C ALA A 135 -5.12 14.75 7.10
N MET A 136 -5.90 13.77 6.63
CA MET A 136 -6.89 13.05 7.45
C MET A 136 -6.24 12.29 8.62
N ARG A 137 -4.98 11.86 8.47
CA ARG A 137 -4.18 11.25 9.55
C ARG A 137 -3.53 12.27 10.48
N GLY A 138 -3.71 13.57 10.23
CA GLY A 138 -3.16 14.65 11.04
C GLY A 138 -1.71 14.99 10.73
N LEU A 139 -1.15 14.51 9.60
CA LEU A 139 0.19 14.89 9.18
C LEU A 139 0.17 16.34 8.65
N ALA A 140 1.08 17.18 9.16
CA ALA A 140 1.19 18.56 8.72
C ALA A 140 1.62 18.66 7.25
N ALA A 141 1.07 19.64 6.52
CA ALA A 141 1.28 19.78 5.06
C ALA A 141 2.75 19.78 4.61
N PRO A 142 3.72 20.42 5.31
CA PRO A 142 5.12 20.34 4.93
C PRO A 142 5.68 18.91 5.00
N ALA A 143 5.32 18.16 6.04
CA ALA A 143 5.78 16.78 6.22
C ALA A 143 5.12 15.83 5.22
N ALA A 144 3.83 16.05 4.93
CA ALA A 144 3.12 15.29 3.90
C ALA A 144 3.71 15.53 2.50
N THR A 145 4.04 16.78 2.17
CA THR A 145 4.76 17.12 0.94
C THR A 145 6.12 16.43 0.86
N GLU A 146 6.85 16.38 1.97
CA GLU A 146 8.16 15.72 2.00
C GLU A 146 8.04 14.20 1.78
N PHE A 147 7.06 13.55 2.42
CA PHE A 147 6.75 12.14 2.15
C PHE A 147 6.50 11.88 0.65
N LEU A 148 5.68 12.74 0.00
CA LEU A 148 5.37 12.57 -1.42
C LEU A 148 6.57 12.81 -2.34
N LYS A 149 7.53 13.65 -1.95
CA LYS A 149 8.82 13.77 -2.65
C LYS A 149 9.66 12.51 -2.50
N THR A 150 9.76 11.96 -1.28
CA THR A 150 10.46 10.69 -1.04
C THR A 150 9.84 9.57 -1.88
N PHE A 151 8.51 9.49 -1.92
CA PHE A 151 7.79 8.54 -2.77
C PHE A 151 8.10 8.75 -4.27
N THR A 152 8.13 10.00 -4.74
CA THR A 152 8.45 10.33 -6.13
C THR A 152 9.86 9.86 -6.50
N LEU A 153 10.86 10.12 -5.65
CA LEU A 153 12.23 9.67 -5.86
C LEU A 153 12.32 8.13 -5.88
N ALA A 154 11.65 7.46 -4.95
CA ALA A 154 11.59 6.00 -4.91
C ALA A 154 10.93 5.42 -6.18
N TYR A 155 9.88 6.04 -6.69
CA TYR A 155 9.25 5.62 -7.94
C TYR A 155 10.19 5.79 -9.15
N GLU A 156 10.85 6.94 -9.26
CA GLU A 156 11.76 7.24 -10.35
C GLU A 156 12.99 6.31 -10.38
N THR A 157 13.44 5.86 -9.21
CA THR A 157 14.60 4.98 -9.08
C THR A 157 14.25 3.49 -9.19
N GLN A 158 13.10 3.08 -8.65
CA GLN A 158 12.74 1.66 -8.55
C GLN A 158 11.79 1.16 -9.65
N VAL A 159 10.95 2.04 -10.22
CA VAL A 159 9.88 1.65 -11.15
C VAL A 159 10.17 2.10 -12.58
N LEU A 160 10.50 3.38 -12.79
CA LEU A 160 10.71 3.92 -14.14
C LEU A 160 11.76 3.17 -14.97
N PRO A 161 12.92 2.73 -14.42
CA PRO A 161 13.90 2.01 -15.22
C PRO A 161 13.38 0.68 -15.76
N ALA A 162 12.49 0.01 -15.02
CA ALA A 162 11.86 -1.24 -15.46
C ALA A 162 10.85 -0.99 -16.59
N LEU A 163 10.10 0.13 -16.52
CA LEU A 163 9.14 0.52 -17.56
C LEU A 163 9.82 0.98 -18.87
N ALA A 164 11.08 1.43 -18.81
CA ALA A 164 11.84 1.84 -19.99
C ALA A 164 12.43 0.66 -20.79
N LEU A 165 12.36 -0.56 -20.24
CA LEU A 165 12.85 -1.79 -20.86
C LEU A 165 11.73 -2.66 -21.45
N ASP A 166 10.47 -2.31 -21.18
CA ASP A 166 9.24 -2.94 -21.69
C ASP A 166 8.74 -2.23 -22.96
#